data_AF-A0A2S8JAZ3-F1
#
_entry.id   AF-A0A2S8JAZ3-F1
#
_cell.length_a   1.000
_cell.length_b   1.000
_cell.length_c   1.000
_cell.angle_alpha   90.00
_cell.angle_beta   90.00
_cell.angle_gamma   90.00
#
_symmetry.space_group_name_H-M   'P 1'
#
loop_
_entity.id
_entity.type
_entity.pdbx_description
1 polymer ?
#
loop_
_entity_poly.entity_id
_entity_poly.type
_entity_poly.pdbx_seq_one_letter_code
_entity_poly.pdbx_strand_id
1 'polypeptide(L)'
;MSEIKPVGGRFFELQREVKIPDPIELAEGIVIKPPTKNQLQAFSVAETAEERESALLGADYEKIVEFYGDKPYQLWVDFQKKIQDHFFGPGADEVPGK
;
A
#
# COMPACT_ATOMS: atom_id res chain seq x y z
N MET A 1 -16.72 34.91 -16.31
CA MET A 1 -17.07 34.22 -15.06
C MET A 1 -17.32 32.77 -15.42
N SER A 2 -16.42 31.86 -15.06
CA SER A 2 -16.56 30.44 -15.39
C SER A 2 -17.48 29.80 -14.34
N GLU A 3 -18.68 29.39 -14.73
CA GLU A 3 -19.57 28.58 -13.89
C GLU A 3 -18.95 27.18 -13.74
N ILE A 4 -18.53 26.83 -12.52
CA ILE A 4 -18.23 25.45 -12.16
C ILE A 4 -19.57 24.77 -11.85
N LYS A 5 -20.03 23.90 -12.76
CA LYS A 5 -21.18 23.00 -12.56
C LYS A 5 -20.76 21.72 -11.79
N PRO A 6 -21.70 21.05 -11.12
CA PRO A 6 -21.55 20.56 -9.77
C PRO A 6 -20.59 19.38 -9.64
N VAL A 7 -19.97 19.29 -8.47
CA VAL A 7 -19.30 18.10 -7.95
C VAL A 7 -20.37 17.00 -7.81
N GLY A 8 -20.51 16.14 -8.81
CA GLY A 8 -21.52 15.09 -8.84
C GLY A 8 -21.33 14.14 -10.02
N GLY A 9 -21.70 12.86 -9.83
CA GLY A 9 -21.56 11.78 -10.81
C GLY A 9 -21.08 10.47 -10.17
N ARG A 10 -21.05 9.39 -10.94
CA ARG A 10 -20.76 8.02 -10.44
C ARG A 10 -19.43 7.92 -9.67
N PHE A 11 -18.42 8.71 -10.04
CA PHE A 11 -17.15 8.76 -9.33
C PHE A 11 -17.30 9.31 -7.90
N PHE A 12 -18.08 10.38 -7.72
CA PHE A 12 -18.31 10.98 -6.40
C PHE A 12 -19.12 10.04 -5.49
N GLU A 13 -20.09 9.30 -6.06
CA GLU A 13 -20.81 8.24 -5.34
C GLU A 13 -19.85 7.12 -4.90
N LEU A 14 -19.02 6.63 -5.82
CA LEU A 14 -18.04 5.57 -5.54
C LEU A 14 -17.05 5.96 -4.44
N GLN A 15 -16.59 7.21 -4.39
CA GLN A 15 -15.71 7.68 -3.30
C GLN A 15 -16.36 7.61 -1.92
N ARG A 16 -17.70 7.66 -1.85
CA ARG A 16 -18.45 7.55 -0.58
C ARG A 16 -18.83 6.12 -0.24
N GLU A 17 -18.98 5.26 -1.25
CA GLU A 17 -19.33 3.85 -1.11
C GLU A 17 -18.10 2.98 -0.79
N VAL A 18 -16.95 3.30 -1.37
CA VAL A 18 -15.73 2.50 -1.23
C VAL A 18 -15.04 2.81 0.09
N LYS A 19 -14.80 1.77 0.88
CA LYS A 19 -13.91 1.86 2.04
C LYS A 19 -12.46 1.83 1.57
N ILE A 20 -11.77 2.95 1.73
CA ILE A 20 -10.31 3.02 1.54
C ILE A 20 -9.66 2.70 2.89
N PRO A 21 -8.68 1.79 2.97
CA PRO A 21 -7.93 1.55 4.21
C PRO A 21 -7.25 2.83 4.72
N ASP A 22 -7.13 2.98 6.02
CA ASP A 22 -6.40 4.11 6.60
C ASP A 22 -4.89 3.99 6.31
N PRO A 23 -4.15 5.11 6.19
CA PRO A 23 -2.70 5.06 6.17
C PRO A 23 -2.12 4.45 7.45
N ILE A 24 -0.97 3.78 7.36
CA ILE A 24 -0.25 3.25 8.51
C ILE A 24 0.86 4.21 8.90
N GLU A 25 0.80 4.71 10.13
CA GLU A 25 1.91 5.44 10.76
C GLU A 25 2.94 4.43 11.28
N LEU A 26 4.03 4.24 10.54
CA LEU A 26 5.04 3.24 10.88
C LEU A 26 5.99 3.75 11.96
N ALA A 27 6.45 4.99 11.81
CA ALA A 27 7.35 5.67 12.72
C ALA A 27 7.20 7.19 12.53
N GLU A 28 7.88 7.98 13.36
CA GLU A 28 7.89 9.44 13.22
C GLU A 28 8.36 9.84 11.81
N GLY A 29 7.46 10.46 11.03
CA GLY A 29 7.74 10.89 9.66
C GLY A 29 7.68 9.80 8.58
N ILE A 30 7.30 8.56 8.91
CA ILE A 30 7.13 7.47 7.94
C ILE A 30 5.67 7.01 7.93
N VAL A 31 4.96 7.31 6.84
CA VAL A 31 3.53 7.02 6.67
C VAL A 31 3.29 6.23 5.39
N ILE A 32 2.75 5.03 5.51
CA ILE A 32 2.46 4.14 4.38
C ILE A 32 1.01 4.35 3.97
N LYS A 33 0.82 4.88 2.77
CA LYS A 33 -0.52 5.14 2.21
C LYS A 33 -1.07 3.91 1.51
N PRO A 34 -2.41 3.82 1.34
CA PRO A 34 -3.01 2.83 0.47
C PRO A 34 -2.38 2.88 -0.93
N PRO A 35 -2.03 1.73 -1.53
CA PRO A 35 -1.36 1.70 -2.81
C PRO A 35 -2.27 2.21 -3.93
N THR A 36 -1.69 2.95 -4.86
CA THR A 36 -2.40 3.42 -6.06
C THR A 36 -2.59 2.29 -7.07
N LYS A 37 -3.51 2.48 -8.02
CA LYS A 37 -3.68 1.57 -9.16
C LYS A 37 -2.37 1.27 -9.88
N ASN A 38 -1.52 2.28 -10.09
CA ASN A 38 -0.25 2.11 -10.80
C ASN A 38 0.75 1.29 -9.99
N GLN A 39 0.80 1.49 -8.67
CA GLN A 39 1.61 0.68 -7.77
C GLN A 39 1.18 -0.78 -7.77
N LEU A 40 -0.13 -1.05 -7.73
CA LEU A 40 -0.65 -2.43 -7.82
C LEU A 40 -0.39 -3.08 -9.19
N GLN A 41 -0.43 -2.30 -10.26
CA GLN A 41 -0.06 -2.81 -11.58
C GLN A 41 1.43 -3.18 -11.63
N ALA A 42 2.31 -2.32 -11.13
CA ALA A 42 3.74 -2.62 -11.01
C ALA A 42 4.00 -3.85 -10.11
N PHE A 43 3.31 -3.94 -8.97
CA PHE A 43 3.37 -5.10 -8.08
C PHE A 43 2.99 -6.40 -8.79
N SER A 44 1.94 -6.37 -9.62
CA SER A 44 1.44 -7.56 -10.32
C SER A 44 2.38 -8.11 -11.39
N VAL A 45 3.24 -7.27 -11.95
CA VAL A 45 4.20 -7.64 -13.02
C VAL A 45 5.64 -7.74 -12.52
N ALA A 46 5.89 -7.43 -11.26
CA ALA A 46 7.21 -7.51 -10.65
C ALA A 46 7.73 -8.95 -10.61
N GLU A 47 8.98 -9.13 -11.02
CA GLU A 47 9.65 -10.42 -11.16
C GLU A 47 10.42 -10.78 -9.89
N THR A 48 10.82 -9.78 -9.11
CA THR A 48 11.56 -9.95 -7.86
C THR A 48 10.75 -9.53 -6.63
N ALA A 49 11.16 -10.02 -5.45
CA ALA A 49 10.57 -9.60 -4.18
C ALA A 49 10.83 -8.11 -3.91
N GLU A 50 12.04 -7.63 -4.20
CA GLU A 50 12.42 -6.22 -4.06
C GLU A 50 11.57 -5.30 -4.94
N GLU A 51 11.33 -5.68 -6.20
CA GLU A 51 10.44 -4.93 -7.10
C GLU A 51 9.00 -4.88 -6.59
N ARG A 52 8.50 -5.99 -6.03
CA ARG A 52 7.16 -6.03 -5.42
C ARG A 52 7.06 -5.09 -4.22
N GLU A 53 8.05 -5.14 -3.34
CA GLU A 53 8.10 -4.31 -2.14
C GLU A 53 8.21 -2.82 -2.50
N SER A 54 9.10 -2.49 -3.44
CA SER A 54 9.28 -1.13 -3.96
C SER A 54 8.01 -0.61 -4.63
N ALA A 55 7.33 -1.45 -5.43
CA ALA A 55 6.04 -1.09 -6.02
C ALA A 55 4.97 -0.80 -4.96
N LEU A 56 4.87 -1.64 -3.92
CA LEU A 56 3.87 -1.52 -2.87
C LEU A 56 4.11 -0.29 -1.97
N LEU A 57 5.35 -0.10 -1.52
CA LEU A 57 5.74 0.96 -0.58
C LEU A 57 6.01 2.31 -1.27
N GLY A 58 6.30 2.29 -2.57
CA GLY A 58 6.47 3.48 -3.40
C GLY A 58 7.60 4.38 -2.92
N ALA A 59 7.33 5.69 -2.84
CA ALA A 59 8.34 6.70 -2.55
C ALA A 59 9.00 6.59 -1.16
N ASP A 60 8.38 5.87 -0.22
CA ASP A 60 8.94 5.67 1.12
C ASP A 60 9.68 4.34 1.27
N TYR A 61 9.77 3.53 0.20
CA TYR A 61 10.48 2.23 0.21
C TYR A 61 11.88 2.33 0.81
N GLU A 62 12.72 3.22 0.29
CA GLU A 62 14.12 3.36 0.75
C GLU A 62 14.21 3.71 2.24
N LYS A 63 13.36 4.64 2.71
CA LYS A 63 13.32 5.04 4.13
C LYS A 63 12.89 3.89 5.04
N ILE A 64 11.95 3.07 4.58
CA ILE A 64 11.44 1.94 5.33
C ILE A 64 12.52 0.84 5.42
N VAL A 65 13.19 0.55 4.30
CA VAL A 65 14.32 -0.40 4.29
C VAL A 65 15.44 0.08 5.21
N GLU A 66 15.80 1.36 5.15
CA GLU A 66 16.80 1.96 6.06
C GLU A 66 16.36 1.85 7.52
N PHE A 67 15.09 2.15 7.83
CA PHE A 67 14.55 2.04 9.18
C PHE A 67 14.67 0.62 9.75
N TYR A 68 14.48 -0.41 8.93
CA TYR A 68 14.57 -1.81 9.36
C TYR A 68 15.98 -2.40 9.26
N GLY A 69 16.93 -1.74 8.60
CA GLY A 69 18.23 -2.31 8.26
C GLY A 69 19.08 -2.77 9.47
N ASP A 70 18.88 -2.16 10.64
CA ASP A 70 19.57 -2.51 11.89
C ASP A 70 18.72 -3.36 12.86
N LYS A 71 17.49 -3.72 12.46
CA LYS A 71 16.51 -4.39 13.31
C LYS A 71 16.50 -5.91 13.10
N PRO A 72 16.01 -6.69 14.07
CA PRO A 72 15.79 -8.12 13.88
C PRO A 72 14.90 -8.41 12.67
N TYR A 73 15.32 -9.35 11.83
CA TYR A 73 14.62 -9.73 10.60
C TYR A 73 13.15 -10.13 10.82
N GLN A 74 12.81 -10.69 11.98
CA GLN A 74 11.43 -11.06 12.31
C GLN A 74 10.49 -9.84 12.32
N LEU A 75 10.98 -8.65 12.70
CA LEU A 75 10.18 -7.43 12.64
C LEU A 75 9.87 -7.02 11.21
N TRP A 76 10.77 -7.30 10.27
CA TRP A 76 10.55 -7.08 8.84
C TRP A 76 9.46 -8.03 8.31
N VAL A 77 9.56 -9.33 8.61
CA VAL A 77 8.57 -10.32 8.18
C VAL A 77 7.17 -10.00 8.71
N ASP A 78 7.06 -9.68 10.00
CA ASP A 78 5.79 -9.31 10.62
C ASP A 78 5.23 -8.00 10.04
N PHE A 79 6.09 -7.03 9.74
CA PHE A 79 5.70 -5.80 9.06
C PHE A 79 5.11 -6.07 7.68
N GLN A 80 5.79 -6.86 6.86
CA GLN A 80 5.32 -7.22 5.52
C GLN A 80 3.95 -7.88 5.57
N LYS A 81 3.77 -8.86 6.47
CA LYS A 81 2.48 -9.52 6.66
C LYS A 81 1.37 -8.55 7.05
N LYS A 82 1.62 -7.68 8.04
CA LYS A 82 0.64 -6.69 8.50
C LYS A 82 0.24 -5.69 7.40
N ILE A 83 1.20 -5.28 6.56
CA ILE A 83 0.93 -4.41 5.42
C ILE A 83 0.01 -5.09 4.41
N GLN A 84 0.30 -6.35 4.08
CA GLN A 84 -0.53 -7.13 3.16
C GLN A 84 -1.95 -7.33 3.71
N ASP A 85 -2.06 -7.76 4.97
CA ASP A 85 -3.35 -7.96 5.64
C ASP A 85 -4.18 -6.68 5.71
N HIS A 86 -3.54 -5.53 5.97
CA HIS A 86 -4.23 -4.25 6.11
C HIS A 86 -4.77 -3.70 4.78
N PHE A 87 -3.99 -3.80 3.69
CA PHE A 87 -4.41 -3.24 2.41
C PHE A 87 -5.24 -4.20 1.55
N PHE A 88 -5.09 -5.52 1.74
CA PHE A 88 -5.71 -6.53 0.88
C PHE A 88 -6.60 -7.53 1.61
N GLY A 89 -6.61 -7.49 2.95
CA GLY A 89 -7.39 -8.39 3.80
C GLY A 89 -6.59 -9.61 4.27
N PRO A 90 -7.12 -10.35 5.27
CA PRO A 90 -6.41 -11.47 5.88
C PRO A 90 -6.01 -12.56 4.88
N GLY A 91 -4.75 -12.99 4.94
CA GLY A 91 -4.24 -14.07 4.09
C GLY A 91 -3.97 -13.63 2.64
N ALA A 92 -3.78 -12.32 2.40
CA ALA A 92 -3.39 -11.82 1.09
C ALA A 92 -2.02 -12.33 0.60
N ASP A 93 -1.17 -12.78 1.52
CA ASP A 93 0.09 -13.47 1.26
C ASP A 93 -0.04 -15.01 1.22
N GLU A 94 -1.19 -15.56 1.63
CA GLU A 94 -1.50 -16.98 1.58
C GLU A 94 -1.92 -17.37 0.17
N VAL A 95 -0.95 -17.69 -0.68
CA VAL A 95 -1.22 -18.31 -1.98
C VAL A 95 -1.79 -19.72 -1.75
N PRO A 96 -3.02 -20.05 -2.20
CA PRO A 96 -3.50 -21.43 -2.15
C PRO A 96 -2.69 -22.27 -3.14
N GLY A 97 -1.92 -23.24 -2.63
CA GLY A 97 -1.26 -24.27 -3.44
C GLY A 97 0.26 -24.20 -3.53
N LYS A 98 0.95 -24.37 -2.40
CA LYS A 98 2.23 -25.09 -2.36
C LYS A 98 2.04 -26.40 -1.61
#